data_AF-A0A924BX18-F1
#
_entry.id   AF-A0A924BX18-F1
#
_cell.length_a   1.000
_cell.length_b   1.000
_cell.length_c   1.000
_cell.angle_alpha   90.00
_cell.angle_beta   90.00
_cell.angle_gamma   90.00
#
_symmetry.space_group_name_H-M   'P 1'
#
loop_
_entity.id
_entity.type
_entity.pdbx_description
1 polymer ?
#
loop_
_entity_poly.entity_id
_entity_poly.type
_entity_poly.pdbx_seq_one_letter_code
_entity_poly.pdbx_strand_id
1 'polypeptide(L)'
;ARFCDERLIGLVVIGPEAPLVDGLADSLREAGISVFGPGQAAAQLEGSKAFTKALCDRAGIPTASYAHAASKAEALAALDHFGTPVVIKADGLAAGKGVVIAQTAEEAHAAIDDMFDGAFGSAGAEIVIEEFLTGEEASLFALTDGATIVPFGSAQDHKRVGDGDTGPNTGGMGAYSPARVLTPTLEAEAMTRIIAPTVRAMAEAGMPYSGVLYAGLMLTPDGPKLIEYNARFGDPECQVLMLRYQGDLVELLSACADNRLASLPAPVFSDDVALTVVMAAKGYPGAPAKGGSIAGIALAEASGAKVFHAGTALSSEGALIANGGRVLNVTAKGGTVRAAQARAYAAVDALHFSDGFCRRDIGQKEVDREAGTA
;
A
#
# COMPACT_ATOMS: atom_id res chain seq x y z
N ALA A 1 24.59 6.43 -6.74
CA ALA A 1 25.83 7.14 -6.39
C ALA A 1 26.28 8.11 -7.50
N ARG A 2 26.88 7.65 -8.61
CA ARG A 2 27.44 8.55 -9.66
C ARG A 2 26.48 9.66 -10.14
N PHE A 3 25.25 9.29 -10.50
CA PHE A 3 24.25 10.28 -10.92
C PHE A 3 23.94 11.31 -9.82
N CYS A 4 23.85 10.87 -8.56
CA CYS A 4 23.59 11.74 -7.42
C CYS A 4 24.72 12.75 -7.21
N ASP A 5 25.97 12.30 -7.35
CA ASP A 5 27.17 13.14 -7.27
C ASP A 5 27.20 14.17 -8.43
N GLU A 6 27.06 13.70 -9.67
CA GLU A 6 27.05 14.55 -10.87
C GLU A 6 25.93 15.61 -10.86
N ARG A 7 24.80 15.33 -10.20
CA ARG A 7 23.62 16.20 -10.13
C ARG A 7 23.46 16.90 -8.78
N LEU A 8 24.38 16.72 -7.85
CA LEU A 8 24.34 17.30 -6.50
C LEU A 8 23.02 17.01 -5.76
N ILE A 9 22.57 15.74 -5.81
CA ILE A 9 21.32 15.31 -5.18
C ILE A 9 21.52 15.19 -3.67
N GLY A 10 20.83 16.05 -2.90
CA GLY A 10 20.91 16.07 -1.44
C GLY A 10 20.02 15.06 -0.71
N LEU A 11 18.98 14.53 -1.37
CA LEU A 11 18.07 13.54 -0.81
C LEU A 11 17.57 12.61 -1.92
N VAL A 12 17.59 11.31 -1.66
CA VAL A 12 16.91 10.31 -2.48
C VAL A 12 15.71 9.76 -1.71
N VAL A 13 14.53 9.80 -2.31
CA VAL A 13 13.29 9.20 -1.76
C VAL A 13 12.95 7.99 -2.60
N ILE A 14 13.00 6.80 -2.00
CA ILE A 14 12.72 5.55 -2.72
C ILE A 14 11.21 5.27 -2.64
N GLY A 15 10.55 5.30 -3.80
CA GLY A 15 9.11 5.07 -3.92
C GLY A 15 8.72 3.58 -3.93
N PRO A 16 9.21 2.77 -4.87
CA PRO A 16 8.83 1.37 -4.98
C PRO A 16 9.66 0.45 -4.08
N GLU A 17 9.14 -0.74 -3.83
CA GLU A 17 9.67 -1.77 -2.95
C GLU A 17 10.90 -2.50 -3.52
N ALA A 18 10.94 -2.76 -4.83
CA ALA A 18 12.01 -3.55 -5.44
C ALA A 18 13.42 -2.95 -5.18
N PRO A 19 13.67 -1.64 -5.37
CA PRO A 19 14.97 -1.05 -5.04
C PRO A 19 15.33 -1.12 -3.55
N LEU A 20 14.35 -1.18 -2.64
CA LEU A 20 14.60 -1.33 -1.20
C LEU A 20 15.11 -2.73 -0.89
N VAL A 21 14.43 -3.76 -1.42
CA VAL A 21 14.83 -5.17 -1.27
C VAL A 21 16.17 -5.45 -1.97
N ASP A 22 16.48 -4.77 -3.07
CA ASP A 22 17.76 -4.87 -3.77
C ASP A 22 18.92 -4.13 -3.05
N GLY A 23 18.65 -3.38 -1.96
CA GLY A 23 19.69 -2.70 -1.17
C GLY A 23 20.17 -1.37 -1.74
N LEU A 24 19.35 -0.68 -2.55
CA LEU A 24 19.68 0.64 -3.08
C LEU A 24 19.90 1.65 -1.94
N ALA A 25 19.10 1.59 -0.88
CA ALA A 25 19.21 2.51 0.25
C ALA A 25 20.56 2.40 0.95
N ASP A 26 21.04 1.17 1.20
CA ASP A 26 22.33 0.93 1.85
C ASP A 26 23.48 1.42 0.97
N SER A 27 23.46 1.07 -0.33
CA SER A 27 24.48 1.48 -1.30
C SER A 27 24.60 3.01 -1.41
N LEU A 28 23.49 3.74 -1.30
CA LEU A 28 23.47 5.21 -1.34
C LEU A 28 23.96 5.82 -0.01
N ARG A 29 23.56 5.26 1.14
CA ARG A 29 24.05 5.69 2.45
C ARG A 29 25.56 5.48 2.61
N GLU A 30 26.09 4.35 2.15
CA GLU A 30 27.54 4.07 2.11
C GLU A 30 28.30 5.10 1.26
N ALA A 31 27.65 5.63 0.22
CA ALA A 31 28.18 6.72 -0.61
C ALA A 31 27.96 8.13 -0.01
N GLY A 32 27.46 8.24 1.23
CA GLY A 32 27.23 9.51 1.91
C GLY A 32 26.02 10.30 1.43
N ILE A 33 25.05 9.66 0.76
CA ILE A 33 23.83 10.29 0.26
C ILE A 33 22.70 10.04 1.25
N SER A 34 21.95 11.07 1.64
CA SER A 34 20.76 10.92 2.48
C SER A 34 19.65 10.18 1.72
N VAL A 35 19.07 9.16 2.35
CA VAL A 35 18.03 8.31 1.76
C VAL A 35 16.85 8.15 2.69
N PHE A 36 15.66 8.48 2.18
CA PHE A 36 14.39 8.08 2.76
C PHE A 36 13.96 6.73 2.18
N GLY A 37 13.95 5.70 3.03
CA GLY A 37 13.60 4.32 2.68
C GLY A 37 14.48 3.31 3.43
N PRO A 38 13.94 2.16 3.87
CA PRO A 38 14.69 1.23 4.72
C PRO A 38 15.87 0.59 3.98
N GLY A 39 16.87 0.13 4.73
CA GLY A 39 17.91 -0.75 4.20
C GLY A 39 17.37 -2.13 3.82
N GLN A 40 18.15 -2.93 3.09
CA GLN A 40 17.76 -4.25 2.59
C GLN A 40 17.26 -5.18 3.70
N ALA A 41 17.98 -5.22 4.83
CA ALA A 41 17.62 -6.06 5.95
C ALA A 41 16.28 -5.64 6.59
N ALA A 42 16.01 -4.33 6.66
CA ALA A 42 14.75 -3.80 7.19
C ALA A 42 13.59 -3.92 6.19
N ALA A 43 13.89 -3.90 4.89
CA ALA A 43 12.91 -4.09 3.80
C ALA A 43 12.32 -5.51 3.78
N GLN A 44 12.91 -6.48 4.50
CA GLN A 44 12.34 -7.81 4.71
C GLN A 44 10.93 -7.79 5.32
N LEU A 45 10.53 -6.70 6.00
CA LEU A 45 9.15 -6.53 6.47
C LEU A 45 8.10 -6.62 5.34
N GLU A 46 8.42 -6.13 4.13
CA GLU A 46 7.59 -6.31 2.93
C GLU A 46 8.10 -7.48 2.07
N GLY A 47 9.42 -7.65 2.01
CA GLY A 47 10.09 -8.63 1.15
C GLY A 47 9.86 -10.09 1.54
N SER A 48 9.59 -10.41 2.81
CA SER A 48 9.24 -11.75 3.26
C SER A 48 8.11 -11.70 4.31
N LYS A 49 6.99 -12.32 3.96
CA LYS A 49 5.84 -12.50 4.86
C LYS A 49 6.21 -13.43 6.00
N ALA A 50 7.00 -14.48 5.73
CA ALA A 50 7.54 -15.37 6.75
C ALA A 50 8.38 -14.61 7.78
N PHE A 51 9.27 -13.70 7.33
CA PHE A 51 10.06 -12.84 8.22
C PHE A 51 9.15 -11.97 9.10
N THR A 52 8.15 -11.30 8.51
CA THR A 52 7.21 -10.45 9.25
C THR A 52 6.43 -11.24 10.28
N LYS A 53 5.95 -12.44 9.94
CA LYS A 53 5.19 -13.26 10.88
C LYS A 53 6.06 -13.77 12.05
N ALA A 54 7.30 -14.19 11.77
CA ALA A 54 8.25 -14.56 12.82
C ALA A 54 8.63 -13.38 13.73
N LEU A 55 8.70 -12.16 13.17
CA LEU A 55 8.84 -10.94 13.97
C LEU A 55 7.62 -10.70 14.87
N CYS A 56 6.41 -10.90 14.32
CA CYS A 56 5.17 -10.74 15.10
C CYS A 56 5.14 -11.65 16.33
N ASP A 57 5.50 -12.93 16.17
CA ASP A 57 5.56 -13.88 17.29
C ASP A 57 6.59 -13.44 18.34
N ARG A 58 7.79 -13.06 17.90
CA ARG A 58 8.88 -12.64 18.79
C ARG A 58 8.55 -11.36 19.56
N ALA A 59 7.87 -10.41 18.93
CA ALA A 59 7.58 -9.10 19.50
C ALA A 59 6.17 -8.99 20.11
N GLY A 60 5.36 -10.05 20.06
CA GLY A 60 3.99 -10.07 20.56
C GLY A 60 3.03 -9.14 19.78
N ILE A 61 3.25 -8.99 18.48
CA ILE A 61 2.43 -8.13 17.62
C ILE A 61 1.16 -8.89 17.20
N PRO A 62 -0.04 -8.32 17.38
CA PRO A 62 -1.27 -8.98 16.99
C PRO A 62 -1.35 -9.11 15.47
N THR A 63 -1.46 -10.34 14.98
CA THR A 63 -1.65 -10.68 13.56
C THR A 63 -2.55 -11.91 13.43
N ALA A 64 -2.89 -12.28 12.20
CA ALA A 64 -3.56 -13.54 11.90
C ALA A 64 -2.68 -14.73 12.33
N SER A 65 -3.27 -15.70 13.03
CA SER A 65 -2.70 -17.04 13.21
C SER A 65 -2.21 -17.57 11.85
N TYR A 66 -1.03 -18.18 11.82
CA TYR A 66 -0.41 -18.57 10.56
C TYR A 66 0.43 -19.84 10.66
N ALA A 67 0.72 -20.43 9.50
CA ALA A 67 1.72 -21.47 9.32
C ALA A 67 2.59 -21.10 8.11
N HIS A 68 3.88 -21.40 8.20
CA HIS A 68 4.83 -21.31 7.08
C HIS A 68 5.04 -22.71 6.51
N ALA A 69 5.14 -22.80 5.18
CA ALA A 69 5.43 -24.05 4.49
C ALA A 69 6.42 -23.80 3.35
N ALA A 70 7.49 -24.59 3.32
CA ALA A 70 8.51 -24.58 2.28
C ALA A 70 8.31 -25.69 1.24
N SER A 71 7.24 -26.48 1.38
CA SER A 71 6.84 -27.48 0.38
C SER A 71 5.34 -27.66 0.33
N LYS A 72 4.83 -28.13 -0.82
CA LYS A 72 3.43 -28.52 -1.00
C LYS A 72 2.95 -29.52 0.07
N ALA A 73 3.78 -30.47 0.45
CA ALA A 73 3.42 -31.47 1.48
C ALA A 73 3.23 -30.82 2.86
N GLU A 74 4.13 -29.91 3.25
CA GLU A 74 4.01 -29.14 4.49
C GLU A 74 2.78 -28.23 4.47
N ALA A 75 2.53 -27.57 3.34
CA ALA A 75 1.39 -26.69 3.16
C ALA A 75 0.05 -27.42 3.34
N LEU A 76 -0.10 -28.58 2.70
CA LEU A 76 -1.30 -29.41 2.82
C LEU A 76 -1.49 -29.93 4.25
N ALA A 77 -0.41 -30.35 4.91
CA ALA A 77 -0.47 -30.80 6.31
C ALA A 77 -0.84 -29.66 7.27
N ALA A 78 -0.32 -28.45 7.03
CA ALA A 78 -0.65 -27.27 7.83
C ALA A 78 -2.10 -26.82 7.60
N LEU A 79 -2.62 -26.95 6.37
CA LEU A 79 -3.98 -26.56 6.01
C LEU A 79 -5.04 -27.29 6.86
N ASP A 80 -4.79 -28.52 7.29
CA ASP A 80 -5.68 -29.29 8.18
C ASP A 80 -5.94 -28.61 9.54
N HIS A 81 -5.10 -27.65 9.92
CA HIS A 81 -5.25 -26.87 11.16
C HIS A 81 -6.04 -25.57 10.97
N PHE A 82 -6.43 -25.22 9.74
CA PHE A 82 -7.19 -24.02 9.43
C PHE A 82 -8.62 -24.36 9.00
N GLY A 83 -9.57 -23.53 9.41
CA GLY A 83 -10.93 -23.54 8.86
C GLY A 83 -11.02 -22.72 7.57
N THR A 84 -12.13 -22.86 6.84
CA THR A 84 -12.43 -21.97 5.70
C THR A 84 -13.41 -20.85 6.11
N PRO A 85 -13.30 -19.65 5.51
CA PRO A 85 -12.29 -19.24 4.54
C PRO A 85 -10.87 -19.18 5.14
N VAL A 86 -9.86 -19.41 4.29
CA VAL A 86 -8.43 -19.39 4.64
C VAL A 86 -7.67 -18.52 3.65
N VAL A 87 -6.61 -17.86 4.12
CA VAL A 87 -5.77 -17.00 3.27
C VAL A 87 -4.46 -17.69 2.98
N ILE A 88 -4.11 -17.81 1.70
CA ILE A 88 -2.86 -18.40 1.25
C ILE A 88 -2.06 -17.32 0.54
N LYS A 89 -0.83 -17.08 1.01
CA LYS A 89 0.04 -16.02 0.52
C LYS A 89 1.38 -16.58 0.08
N ALA A 90 1.85 -16.19 -1.09
CA ALA A 90 3.19 -16.50 -1.56
C ALA A 90 4.23 -15.67 -0.78
N ASP A 91 5.35 -16.27 -0.37
CA ASP A 91 6.43 -15.55 0.31
C ASP A 91 7.33 -14.81 -0.69
N GLY A 92 7.48 -13.50 -0.53
CA GLY A 92 8.16 -12.66 -1.52
C GLY A 92 7.29 -11.56 -2.12
N LEU A 93 7.92 -10.82 -3.04
CA LEU A 93 7.29 -9.74 -3.79
C LEU A 93 6.48 -10.32 -4.97
N ALA A 94 5.16 -10.41 -4.78
CA ALA A 94 4.22 -10.89 -5.80
C ALA A 94 3.34 -9.77 -6.39
N ALA A 95 3.74 -8.50 -6.25
CA ALA A 95 3.01 -7.32 -6.75
C ALA A 95 1.51 -7.31 -6.41
N GLY A 96 1.15 -7.74 -5.19
CA GLY A 96 -0.25 -7.84 -4.71
C GLY A 96 -1.08 -8.97 -5.32
N LYS A 97 -0.50 -9.81 -6.19
CA LYS A 97 -1.19 -10.94 -6.87
C LYS A 97 -1.00 -12.29 -6.19
N GLY A 98 -0.02 -12.41 -5.29
CA GLY A 98 0.29 -13.66 -4.57
C GLY A 98 -0.56 -13.89 -3.33
N VAL A 99 -1.80 -13.41 -3.27
CA VAL A 99 -2.72 -13.60 -2.14
C VAL A 99 -4.04 -14.17 -2.64
N VAL A 100 -4.40 -15.35 -2.15
CA VAL A 100 -5.66 -16.04 -2.46
C VAL A 100 -6.46 -16.22 -1.18
N ILE A 101 -7.74 -15.85 -1.21
CA ILE A 101 -8.70 -16.12 -0.12
C ILE A 101 -9.57 -17.27 -0.60
N ALA A 102 -9.28 -18.48 -0.10
CA ALA A 102 -10.00 -19.69 -0.44
C ALA A 102 -11.23 -19.84 0.45
N GLN A 103 -12.42 -19.90 -0.15
CA GLN A 103 -13.70 -20.07 0.54
C GLN A 103 -13.99 -21.53 0.88
N THR A 104 -13.40 -22.47 0.14
CA THR A 104 -13.54 -23.91 0.36
C THR A 104 -12.19 -24.61 0.45
N ALA A 105 -12.19 -25.84 0.96
CA ALA A 105 -10.98 -26.64 1.04
C ALA A 105 -10.43 -26.92 -0.37
N GLU A 106 -11.28 -27.17 -1.35
CA GLU A 106 -10.88 -27.41 -2.74
C GLU A 106 -10.20 -26.19 -3.35
N GLU A 107 -10.73 -24.98 -3.11
CA GLU A 107 -10.08 -23.73 -3.53
C GLU A 107 -8.71 -23.55 -2.85
N ALA A 108 -8.59 -23.93 -1.58
CA ALA A 108 -7.33 -23.84 -0.83
C ALA A 108 -6.28 -24.80 -1.39
N HIS A 109 -6.66 -26.05 -1.70
CA HIS A 109 -5.77 -27.03 -2.33
C HIS A 109 -5.31 -26.54 -3.72
N ALA A 110 -6.23 -26.03 -4.54
CA ALA A 110 -5.90 -25.49 -5.85
C ALA A 110 -4.92 -24.31 -5.76
N ALA A 111 -5.12 -23.42 -4.79
CA ALA A 111 -4.22 -22.28 -4.58
C ALA A 111 -2.81 -22.71 -4.14
N ILE A 112 -2.69 -23.72 -3.28
CA ILE A 112 -1.39 -24.30 -2.89
C ILE A 112 -0.70 -24.91 -4.12
N ASP A 113 -1.44 -25.67 -4.92
CA ASP A 113 -0.92 -26.30 -6.14
C ASP A 113 -0.37 -25.25 -7.12
N ASP A 114 -1.17 -24.22 -7.43
CA ASP A 114 -0.77 -23.14 -8.33
C ASP A 114 0.49 -22.40 -7.85
N MET A 115 0.63 -22.18 -6.53
CA MET A 115 1.78 -21.49 -5.97
C MET A 115 3.08 -22.29 -6.09
N PHE A 116 3.03 -23.60 -5.81
CA PHE A 116 4.21 -24.48 -5.90
C PHE A 116 4.54 -24.95 -7.32
N ASP A 117 3.60 -24.89 -8.26
CA ASP A 117 3.83 -25.17 -9.68
C ASP A 117 4.54 -24.00 -10.42
N GLY A 118 4.89 -22.92 -9.70
CA GLY A 118 5.76 -21.86 -10.17
C GLY A 118 5.05 -20.65 -10.78
N ALA A 119 3.74 -20.49 -10.57
CA ALA A 119 2.96 -19.37 -11.10
C ALA A 119 3.50 -17.98 -10.70
N PHE A 120 4.25 -17.90 -9.60
CA PHE A 120 4.85 -16.67 -9.06
C PHE A 120 6.38 -16.62 -9.14
N GLY A 121 7.00 -17.51 -9.91
CA GLY A 121 8.46 -17.60 -10.01
C GLY A 121 9.09 -17.97 -8.67
N SER A 122 10.19 -17.29 -8.30
CA SER A 122 10.90 -17.53 -7.03
C SER A 122 10.08 -17.12 -5.79
N ALA A 123 9.12 -16.20 -5.93
CA ALA A 123 8.24 -15.74 -4.86
C ALA A 123 7.14 -16.75 -4.47
N GLY A 124 7.15 -17.97 -5.03
CA GLY A 124 6.25 -19.07 -4.67
C GLY A 124 6.97 -20.30 -4.11
N ALA A 125 8.27 -20.20 -3.83
CA ALA A 125 9.06 -21.30 -3.27
C ALA A 125 8.64 -21.64 -1.82
N GLU A 126 8.11 -20.66 -1.11
CA GLU A 126 7.54 -20.81 0.23
C GLU A 126 6.21 -20.05 0.28
N ILE A 127 5.32 -20.47 1.18
CA ILE A 127 4.02 -19.83 1.39
C ILE A 127 3.73 -19.63 2.87
N VAL A 128 2.81 -18.70 3.14
CA VAL A 128 2.21 -18.47 4.44
C VAL A 128 0.71 -18.75 4.32
N ILE A 129 0.20 -19.64 5.17
CA ILE A 129 -1.22 -19.94 5.33
C ILE A 129 -1.70 -19.21 6.58
N GLU A 130 -2.76 -18.42 6.48
CA GLU A 130 -3.27 -17.60 7.59
C GLU A 130 -4.76 -17.82 7.83
N GLU A 131 -5.17 -17.64 9.09
CA GLU A 131 -6.60 -17.49 9.42
C GLU A 131 -7.20 -16.31 8.64
N PHE A 132 -8.43 -16.47 8.17
CA PHE A 132 -9.15 -15.35 7.59
C PHE A 132 -9.65 -14.41 8.68
N LEU A 133 -9.13 -13.19 8.70
CA LEU A 133 -9.59 -12.15 9.60
C LEU A 133 -10.86 -11.48 9.07
N THR A 134 -11.81 -11.22 9.95
CA THR A 134 -13.03 -10.47 9.65
C THR A 134 -12.97 -9.09 10.30
N GLY A 135 -13.44 -8.08 9.57
CA GLY A 135 -13.37 -6.69 10.00
C GLY A 135 -13.37 -5.74 8.80
N GLU A 136 -13.04 -4.50 9.08
CA GLU A 136 -12.81 -3.49 8.05
C GLU A 136 -11.31 -3.24 7.89
N GLU A 137 -10.84 -3.19 6.64
CA GLU A 137 -9.44 -2.91 6.35
C GLU A 137 -9.14 -1.41 6.49
N ALA A 138 -7.96 -1.09 7.02
CA ALA A 138 -7.42 0.26 7.08
C ALA A 138 -5.89 0.23 6.88
N SER A 139 -5.38 1.24 6.20
CA SER A 139 -3.94 1.48 6.03
C SER A 139 -3.50 2.54 7.03
N LEU A 140 -2.51 2.22 7.88
CA LEU A 140 -1.90 3.15 8.83
C LEU A 140 -0.45 3.43 8.41
N PHE A 141 -0.08 4.70 8.36
CA PHE A 141 1.26 5.14 7.98
C PHE A 141 1.95 5.78 9.18
N ALA A 142 3.17 5.34 9.46
CA ALA A 142 4.06 5.97 10.42
C ALA A 142 5.42 6.26 9.77
N LEU A 143 5.97 7.44 10.03
CA LEU A 143 7.36 7.74 9.73
C LEU A 143 8.22 7.31 10.91
N THR A 144 9.37 6.72 10.62
CA THR A 144 10.37 6.41 11.64
C THR A 144 11.77 6.53 11.09
N ASP A 145 12.69 7.06 11.88
CA ASP A 145 14.12 7.09 11.59
C ASP A 145 14.89 5.98 12.32
N GLY A 146 14.15 5.03 12.92
CA GLY A 146 14.67 3.90 13.68
C GLY A 146 14.69 4.15 15.19
N ALA A 147 14.58 5.42 15.62
CA ALA A 147 14.50 5.80 17.03
C ALA A 147 13.18 6.51 17.37
N THR A 148 12.73 7.40 16.49
CA THR A 148 11.53 8.21 16.64
C THR A 148 10.43 7.62 15.77
N ILE A 149 9.20 7.56 16.28
CA ILE A 149 8.03 7.13 15.52
C ILE A 149 7.01 8.26 15.50
N VAL A 150 6.54 8.62 14.32
CA VAL A 150 5.59 9.71 14.09
C VAL A 150 4.42 9.21 13.25
N PRO A 151 3.18 9.21 13.76
CA PRO A 151 1.99 8.96 12.94
C PRO A 151 1.94 9.92 11.76
N PHE A 152 1.67 9.39 10.57
CA PHE A 152 1.63 10.17 9.33
C PHE A 152 0.25 10.13 8.64
N GLY A 153 -0.70 9.37 9.18
CA GLY A 153 -2.08 9.37 8.73
C GLY A 153 -2.56 8.00 8.28
N SER A 154 -3.82 7.96 7.85
CA SER A 154 -4.50 6.74 7.48
C SER A 154 -5.21 6.88 6.14
N ALA A 155 -5.43 5.75 5.48
CA ALA A 155 -6.22 5.65 4.28
C ALA A 155 -6.98 4.32 4.26
N GLN A 156 -8.00 4.23 3.42
CA GLN A 156 -8.65 2.96 3.11
C GLN A 156 -8.59 2.76 1.60
N ASP A 157 -7.93 1.69 1.18
CA ASP A 157 -7.79 1.31 -0.21
C ASP A 157 -8.95 0.44 -0.69
N HIS A 158 -9.04 0.26 -2.00
CA HIS A 158 -10.06 -0.57 -2.65
C HIS A 158 -9.34 -1.53 -3.61
N LYS A 159 -8.96 -2.71 -3.12
CA LYS A 159 -8.10 -3.66 -3.86
C LYS A 159 -8.79 -4.31 -5.05
N ARG A 160 -10.07 -4.65 -4.93
CA ARG A 160 -10.84 -5.40 -5.95
C ARG A 160 -11.10 -4.55 -7.19
N VAL A 161 -11.00 -5.17 -8.38
CA VAL A 161 -11.08 -4.48 -9.67
C VAL A 161 -12.47 -3.90 -9.99
N GLY A 162 -13.53 -4.57 -9.53
CA GLY A 162 -14.92 -4.24 -9.85
C GLY A 162 -15.66 -3.61 -8.67
N ASP A 163 -16.75 -2.90 -9.02
CA ASP A 163 -17.69 -2.35 -8.04
C ASP A 163 -18.25 -3.45 -7.12
N GLY A 164 -18.61 -3.09 -5.89
CA GLY A 164 -19.08 -4.01 -4.87
C GLY A 164 -18.01 -4.99 -4.39
N ASP A 165 -16.75 -4.61 -4.50
CA ASP A 165 -15.59 -5.45 -4.16
C ASP A 165 -15.54 -6.78 -4.93
N THR A 166 -15.91 -6.75 -6.21
CA THR A 166 -15.98 -7.93 -7.09
C THR A 166 -14.72 -8.11 -7.97
N GLY A 167 -14.53 -9.33 -8.48
CA GLY A 167 -13.41 -9.67 -9.38
C GLY A 167 -12.07 -9.86 -8.64
N PRO A 168 -10.94 -10.02 -9.37
CA PRO A 168 -9.63 -10.26 -8.78
C PRO A 168 -9.11 -9.07 -7.94
N ASN A 169 -8.17 -9.37 -7.03
CA ASN A 169 -7.36 -8.35 -6.35
C ASN A 169 -6.45 -7.63 -7.35
N THR A 170 -6.14 -6.37 -7.04
CA THR A 170 -5.29 -5.49 -7.81
C THR A 170 -4.32 -4.77 -6.87
N GLY A 171 -3.43 -3.92 -7.40
CA GLY A 171 -2.64 -3.02 -6.55
C GLY A 171 -3.44 -1.93 -5.84
N GLY A 172 -4.75 -1.80 -6.12
CA GLY A 172 -5.64 -0.75 -5.61
C GLY A 172 -6.29 0.04 -6.76
N MET A 173 -7.63 0.16 -6.72
CA MET A 173 -8.46 0.89 -7.69
C MET A 173 -8.89 2.29 -7.21
N GLY A 174 -8.55 2.64 -5.98
CA GLY A 174 -8.83 3.93 -5.38
C GLY A 174 -8.55 3.87 -3.88
N ALA A 175 -8.51 5.05 -3.28
CA ALA A 175 -8.35 5.19 -1.83
C ALA A 175 -8.98 6.50 -1.38
N TYR A 176 -9.28 6.60 -0.09
CA TYR A 176 -9.59 7.87 0.56
C TYR A 176 -8.84 8.01 1.88
N SER A 177 -8.66 9.26 2.31
CA SER A 177 -8.00 9.63 3.56
C SER A 177 -8.73 10.81 4.21
N PRO A 178 -8.92 10.83 5.54
CA PRO A 178 -8.53 9.79 6.49
C PRO A 178 -9.47 8.57 6.45
N ALA A 179 -9.00 7.40 6.86
CA ALA A 179 -9.86 6.25 7.10
C ALA A 179 -10.62 6.43 8.42
N ARG A 180 -11.89 6.85 8.36
CA ARG A 180 -12.67 7.18 9.57
C ARG A 180 -12.97 5.95 10.45
N VAL A 181 -12.93 4.75 9.88
CA VAL A 181 -13.04 3.50 10.64
C VAL A 181 -11.87 3.32 11.63
N LEU A 182 -10.67 3.83 11.30
CA LEU A 182 -9.54 3.84 12.21
C LEU A 182 -9.69 5.01 13.17
N THR A 183 -10.53 4.83 14.19
CA THR A 183 -10.77 5.83 15.22
C THR A 183 -9.47 6.19 15.97
N PRO A 184 -9.38 7.37 16.62
CA PRO A 184 -8.18 7.75 17.38
C PRO A 184 -7.75 6.71 18.43
N THR A 185 -8.71 6.02 19.04
CA THR A 185 -8.44 4.93 19.99
C THR A 185 -7.80 3.73 19.30
N LEU A 186 -8.33 3.29 18.16
CA LEU A 186 -7.78 2.18 17.38
C LEU A 186 -6.41 2.53 16.77
N GLU A 187 -6.22 3.77 16.33
CA GLU A 187 -4.93 4.27 15.87
C GLU A 187 -3.90 4.22 17.01
N ALA A 188 -4.22 4.74 18.19
CA ALA A 188 -3.33 4.69 19.34
C ALA A 188 -2.99 3.25 19.77
N GLU A 189 -3.96 2.34 19.68
CA GLU A 189 -3.76 0.92 19.93
C GLU A 189 -2.81 0.30 18.89
N ALA A 190 -3.04 0.54 17.59
CA ALA A 190 -2.17 0.07 16.52
C ALA A 190 -0.74 0.64 16.64
N MET A 191 -0.60 1.91 16.99
CA MET A 191 0.72 2.51 17.24
C MET A 191 1.46 1.82 18.39
N THR A 192 0.74 1.45 19.47
CA THR A 192 1.33 0.87 20.69
C THR A 192 1.60 -0.63 20.57
N ARG A 193 0.70 -1.38 19.93
CA ARG A 193 0.74 -2.86 19.85
C ARG A 193 1.35 -3.39 18.55
N ILE A 194 1.42 -2.57 17.50
CA ILE A 194 1.89 -3.00 16.18
C ILE A 194 3.11 -2.19 15.74
N ILE A 195 3.00 -0.87 15.61
CA ILE A 195 4.09 -0.04 15.05
C ILE A 195 5.31 0.02 15.99
N ALA A 196 5.11 0.43 17.25
CA ALA A 196 6.22 0.61 18.19
C ALA A 196 6.99 -0.69 18.50
N PRO A 197 6.33 -1.85 18.73
CA PRO A 197 7.04 -3.11 18.93
C PRO A 197 7.83 -3.54 17.69
N THR A 198 7.31 -3.32 16.48
CA THR A 198 8.02 -3.60 15.22
C THR A 198 9.30 -2.79 15.12
N VAL A 199 9.21 -1.47 15.24
CA VAL A 199 10.38 -0.58 15.13
C VAL A 199 11.43 -0.93 16.17
N ARG A 200 11.01 -1.18 17.42
CA ARG A 200 11.92 -1.60 18.51
C ARG A 200 12.58 -2.94 18.21
N ALA A 201 11.83 -3.97 17.86
CA ALA A 201 12.36 -5.31 17.61
C ALA A 201 13.30 -5.36 16.40
N MET A 202 13.04 -4.52 15.38
CA MET A 202 13.94 -4.35 14.24
C MET A 202 15.25 -3.68 14.65
N ALA A 203 15.20 -2.62 15.46
CA ALA A 203 16.40 -1.96 15.99
C ALA A 203 17.22 -2.89 16.90
N GLU A 204 16.57 -3.64 17.81
CA GLU A 204 17.21 -4.63 18.69
C GLU A 204 17.91 -5.76 17.90
N ALA A 205 17.39 -6.11 16.74
CA ALA A 205 17.98 -7.10 15.83
C ALA A 205 19.07 -6.52 14.91
N GLY A 206 19.48 -5.25 15.10
CA GLY A 206 20.52 -4.59 14.30
C GLY A 206 20.05 -4.17 12.90
N MET A 207 18.74 -4.09 12.67
CA MET A 207 18.12 -3.75 11.39
C MET A 207 17.19 -2.54 11.55
N PRO A 208 17.67 -1.37 12.03
CA PRO A 208 16.81 -0.22 12.28
C PRO A 208 16.08 0.19 11.00
N TYR A 209 14.78 0.48 11.14
CA TYR A 209 13.93 0.87 10.04
C TYR A 209 13.93 2.39 9.88
N SER A 210 14.25 2.92 8.69
CA SER A 210 14.20 4.35 8.37
C SER A 210 13.34 4.59 7.14
N GLY A 211 12.27 5.38 7.23
CA GLY A 211 11.35 5.65 6.13
C GLY A 211 9.89 5.71 6.58
N VAL A 212 8.99 5.32 5.68
CA VAL A 212 7.56 5.15 5.99
C VAL A 212 7.25 3.67 6.20
N LEU A 213 6.75 3.34 7.37
CA LEU A 213 6.18 2.04 7.67
C LEU A 213 4.67 2.09 7.42
N TYR A 214 4.23 1.41 6.38
CA TYR A 214 2.83 1.16 6.08
C TYR A 214 2.42 -0.11 6.81
N ALA A 215 1.43 -0.05 7.69
CA ALA A 215 0.74 -1.22 8.23
C ALA A 215 -0.64 -1.39 7.59
N GLY A 216 -0.86 -2.51 6.92
CA GLY A 216 -2.20 -2.95 6.54
C GLY A 216 -2.87 -3.60 7.74
N LEU A 217 -4.00 -3.07 8.17
CA LEU A 217 -4.69 -3.49 9.39
C LEU A 217 -6.05 -4.08 9.05
N MET A 218 -6.43 -5.14 9.76
CA MET A 218 -7.82 -5.56 9.89
C MET A 218 -8.33 -5.08 11.24
N LEU A 219 -9.42 -4.31 11.25
CA LEU A 219 -10.06 -3.85 12.47
C LEU A 219 -11.11 -4.89 12.89
N THR A 220 -10.70 -5.80 13.79
CA THR A 220 -11.55 -6.89 14.27
C THR A 220 -12.29 -6.49 15.56
N PRO A 221 -13.26 -7.28 16.03
CA PRO A 221 -13.88 -7.07 17.34
C PRO A 221 -12.91 -7.08 18.53
N ASP A 222 -11.73 -7.72 18.37
CA ASP A 222 -10.69 -7.82 19.40
C ASP A 222 -9.61 -6.72 19.27
N GLY A 223 -9.79 -5.76 18.36
CA GLY A 223 -8.85 -4.68 18.09
C GLY A 223 -8.12 -4.81 16.73
N PRO A 224 -7.18 -3.90 16.44
CA PRO A 224 -6.41 -3.95 15.20
C PRO A 224 -5.46 -5.15 15.18
N LYS A 225 -5.51 -5.91 14.08
CA LYS A 225 -4.53 -6.96 13.75
C LYS A 225 -3.78 -6.58 12.48
N LEU A 226 -2.46 -6.82 12.46
CA LEU A 226 -1.61 -6.64 11.29
C LEU A 226 -1.93 -7.70 10.23
N ILE A 227 -2.23 -7.26 9.01
CA ILE A 227 -2.36 -8.11 7.81
C ILE A 227 -0.98 -8.28 7.16
N GLU A 228 -0.31 -7.16 6.90
CA GLU A 228 0.99 -7.09 6.22
C GLU A 228 1.65 -5.73 6.44
N TYR A 229 2.97 -5.68 6.27
CA TYR A 229 3.71 -4.42 6.15
C TYR A 229 4.02 -4.12 4.69
N ASN A 230 3.99 -2.84 4.33
CA ASN A 230 4.70 -2.33 3.16
C ASN A 230 5.81 -1.41 3.64
N ALA A 231 6.97 -1.48 2.98
CA ALA A 231 8.18 -0.79 3.35
C ALA A 231 8.31 0.60 2.70
N ARG A 232 7.21 1.10 2.14
CA ARG A 232 7.11 2.30 1.33
C ARG A 232 5.69 2.85 1.36
N PHE A 233 5.48 4.02 0.76
CA PHE A 233 4.12 4.57 0.62
C PHE A 233 3.23 3.64 -0.23
N GLY A 234 1.96 3.57 0.13
CA GLY A 234 0.94 2.88 -0.65
C GLY A 234 0.69 3.58 -1.98
N ASP A 235 0.27 2.82 -3.00
CA ASP A 235 -0.25 3.37 -4.25
C ASP A 235 -1.57 2.65 -4.51
N PRO A 236 -2.74 3.33 -4.38
CA PRO A 236 -2.92 4.77 -4.55
C PRO A 236 -3.07 5.60 -3.24
N GLU A 237 -2.67 5.10 -2.07
CA GLU A 237 -2.85 5.80 -0.80
C GLU A 237 -1.96 7.05 -0.67
N CYS A 238 -0.76 7.05 -1.26
CA CYS A 238 0.15 8.21 -1.25
C CYS A 238 -0.54 9.46 -1.81
N GLN A 239 -1.31 9.32 -2.89
CA GLN A 239 -1.96 10.41 -3.61
C GLN A 239 -2.94 11.17 -2.69
N VAL A 240 -3.69 10.45 -1.85
CA VAL A 240 -4.63 11.06 -0.90
C VAL A 240 -3.94 11.62 0.34
N LEU A 241 -2.85 11.00 0.81
CA LEU A 241 -2.04 11.54 1.90
C LEU A 241 -1.37 12.86 1.50
N MET A 242 -0.68 12.88 0.36
CA MET A 242 0.05 14.04 -0.12
C MET A 242 -0.87 15.22 -0.45
N LEU A 243 -2.11 14.97 -0.89
CA LEU A 243 -3.07 16.04 -1.16
C LEU A 243 -3.60 16.70 0.13
N ARG A 244 -3.51 16.00 1.27
CA ARG A 244 -3.94 16.50 2.58
C ARG A 244 -2.81 17.06 3.42
N TYR A 245 -1.57 16.63 3.23
CA TYR A 245 -0.44 17.07 4.03
C TYR A 245 -0.18 18.58 3.84
N GLN A 246 -0.05 19.31 4.94
CA GLN A 246 0.09 20.79 4.94
C GLN A 246 1.51 21.28 5.25
N GLY A 247 2.43 20.39 5.65
CA GLY A 247 3.81 20.74 5.98
C GLY A 247 4.77 20.69 4.79
N ASP A 248 6.04 20.97 5.06
CA ASP A 248 7.12 20.77 4.09
C ASP A 248 7.50 19.29 4.04
N LEU A 249 7.12 18.63 2.95
CA LEU A 249 7.38 17.20 2.77
C LEU A 249 8.88 16.92 2.66
N VAL A 250 9.63 17.80 2.01
CA VAL A 250 11.08 17.60 1.81
C VAL A 250 11.81 17.70 3.14
N GLU A 251 11.45 18.67 3.99
CA GLU A 251 12.01 18.79 5.34
C GLU A 251 11.73 17.54 6.18
N LEU A 252 10.49 17.06 6.18
CA LEU A 252 10.09 15.89 6.95
C LEU A 252 10.82 14.61 6.50
N LEU A 253 10.86 14.35 5.19
CA LEU A 253 11.53 13.18 4.64
C LEU A 253 13.05 13.25 4.81
N SER A 254 13.66 14.44 4.68
CA SER A 254 15.08 14.66 4.97
C SER A 254 15.40 14.41 6.45
N ALA A 255 14.58 14.93 7.37
CA ALA A 255 14.79 14.70 8.79
C ALA A 255 14.69 13.21 9.16
N CYS A 256 13.78 12.46 8.53
CA CYS A 256 13.69 11.01 8.69
C CYS A 256 14.94 10.29 8.12
N ALA A 257 15.41 10.70 6.95
CA ALA A 257 16.62 10.14 6.33
C ALA A 257 17.90 10.38 7.15
N ASP A 258 17.95 11.51 7.87
CA ASP A 258 19.12 11.95 8.64
C ASP A 258 19.04 11.65 10.15
N ASN A 259 18.05 10.87 10.60
CA ASN A 259 17.82 10.58 12.03
C ASN A 259 17.63 11.84 12.90
N ARG A 260 16.79 12.75 12.40
CA ARG A 260 16.43 14.02 13.05
C ARG A 260 14.92 14.17 13.23
N LEU A 261 14.14 13.09 13.10
CA LEU A 261 12.68 13.19 13.09
C LEU A 261 12.13 13.77 14.40
N ALA A 262 12.76 13.46 15.54
CA ALA A 262 12.41 14.03 16.86
C ALA A 262 12.57 15.56 16.96
N SER A 263 13.29 16.20 16.04
CA SER A 263 13.49 17.66 16.05
C SER A 263 12.36 18.43 15.38
N LEU A 264 11.47 17.73 14.66
CA LEU A 264 10.35 18.35 13.93
C LEU A 264 9.05 18.31 14.74
N PRO A 265 8.13 19.26 14.50
CA PRO A 265 6.77 19.15 15.02
C PRO A 265 6.02 17.98 14.37
N ALA A 266 4.90 17.60 14.99
CA ALA A 266 4.03 16.58 14.44
C ALA A 266 3.49 17.00 13.04
N PRO A 267 3.41 16.07 12.07
CA PRO A 267 2.80 16.29 10.77
C PRO A 267 1.38 16.84 10.89
N VAL A 268 1.10 17.91 10.14
CA VAL A 268 -0.24 18.53 10.10
C VAL A 268 -0.92 18.17 8.79
N PHE A 269 -2.12 17.62 8.89
CA PHE A 269 -2.99 17.27 7.77
C PHE A 269 -4.20 18.18 7.72
N SER A 270 -4.75 18.38 6.53
CA SER A 270 -6.02 19.07 6.30
C SER A 270 -7.18 18.26 6.89
N ASP A 271 -8.18 18.94 7.46
CA ASP A 271 -9.42 18.31 7.91
C ASP A 271 -10.27 17.80 6.75
N ASP A 272 -10.14 18.41 5.56
CA ASP A 272 -10.72 17.89 4.32
C ASP A 272 -10.32 16.43 4.08
N VAL A 273 -11.28 15.66 3.58
CA VAL A 273 -11.07 14.35 3.01
C VAL A 273 -10.45 14.50 1.62
N ALA A 274 -9.48 13.65 1.29
CA ALA A 274 -9.05 13.42 -0.08
C ALA A 274 -9.49 12.03 -0.53
N LEU A 275 -9.95 11.92 -1.78
CA LEU A 275 -10.32 10.66 -2.41
C LEU A 275 -9.70 10.59 -3.80
N THR A 276 -9.11 9.45 -4.14
CA THR A 276 -8.53 9.17 -5.44
C THR A 276 -9.24 8.01 -6.13
N VAL A 277 -9.54 8.19 -7.40
CA VAL A 277 -10.07 7.15 -8.29
C VAL A 277 -8.98 6.77 -9.29
N VAL A 278 -8.66 5.49 -9.37
CA VAL A 278 -7.70 4.97 -10.35
C VAL A 278 -8.41 4.78 -11.69
N MET A 279 -7.87 5.39 -12.74
CA MET A 279 -8.16 5.04 -14.12
C MET A 279 -7.19 3.95 -14.56
N ALA A 280 -7.70 2.76 -14.83
CA ALA A 280 -6.94 1.62 -15.31
C ALA A 280 -7.18 1.39 -16.81
N ALA A 281 -6.20 0.80 -17.50
CA ALA A 281 -6.36 0.36 -18.88
C ALA A 281 -7.19 -0.93 -18.95
N LYS A 282 -8.11 -1.01 -19.91
CA LYS A 282 -8.96 -2.18 -20.14
C LYS A 282 -8.14 -3.47 -20.20
N GLY A 283 -8.57 -4.49 -19.45
CA GLY A 283 -7.87 -5.77 -19.32
C GLY A 283 -7.00 -5.89 -18.05
N TYR A 284 -6.76 -4.79 -17.31
CA TYR A 284 -6.20 -4.84 -15.96
C TYR A 284 -7.14 -5.60 -15.00
N PRO A 285 -6.64 -6.44 -14.06
CA PRO A 285 -5.24 -6.69 -13.71
C PRO A 285 -4.51 -7.78 -14.53
N GLY A 286 -5.17 -8.34 -15.55
CA GLY A 286 -4.61 -9.35 -16.46
C GLY A 286 -3.65 -8.73 -17.48
N ALA A 287 -4.06 -8.69 -18.74
CA ALA A 287 -3.28 -8.15 -19.87
C ALA A 287 -3.85 -6.78 -20.31
N PRO A 288 -3.45 -5.66 -19.67
CA PRO A 288 -3.97 -4.34 -19.99
C PRO A 288 -3.53 -3.86 -21.38
N ALA A 289 -4.45 -3.23 -22.11
CA ALA A 289 -4.15 -2.58 -23.38
C ALA A 289 -3.20 -1.39 -23.20
N LYS A 290 -2.24 -1.22 -24.11
CA LYS A 290 -1.30 -0.08 -24.14
C LYS A 290 -1.55 0.79 -25.37
N GLY A 291 -1.08 2.03 -25.31
CA GLY A 291 -1.14 2.98 -26.42
C GLY A 291 -2.45 3.77 -26.53
N GLY A 292 -3.45 3.47 -25.69
CA GLY A 292 -4.71 4.23 -25.65
C GLY A 292 -4.44 5.71 -25.37
N SER A 293 -4.97 6.59 -26.22
CA SER A 293 -4.78 8.04 -26.12
C SER A 293 -5.49 8.61 -24.90
N ILE A 294 -4.82 9.56 -24.23
CA ILE A 294 -5.31 10.24 -23.04
C ILE A 294 -5.34 11.74 -23.31
N ALA A 295 -6.51 12.35 -23.13
CA ALA A 295 -6.70 13.79 -23.18
C ALA A 295 -7.63 14.27 -22.06
N GLY A 296 -7.83 15.59 -21.96
CA GLY A 296 -8.75 16.17 -20.97
C GLY A 296 -8.15 16.38 -19.57
N ILE A 297 -6.84 16.16 -19.34
CA ILE A 297 -6.20 16.38 -18.03
C ILE A 297 -6.51 17.78 -17.48
N ALA A 298 -6.31 18.83 -18.30
CA ALA A 298 -6.59 20.21 -17.88
C ALA A 298 -8.07 20.46 -17.55
N LEU A 299 -9.00 19.75 -18.21
CA LEU A 299 -10.43 19.84 -17.91
C LEU A 299 -10.75 19.15 -16.58
N ALA A 300 -10.15 17.99 -16.33
CA ALA A 300 -10.29 17.27 -15.07
C ALA A 300 -9.74 18.09 -13.88
N GLU A 301 -8.60 18.77 -14.06
CA GLU A 301 -8.00 19.60 -13.00
C GLU A 301 -8.69 20.98 -12.85
N ALA A 302 -9.52 21.41 -13.79
CA ALA A 302 -10.13 22.76 -13.80
C ALA A 302 -11.02 23.05 -12.58
N SER A 303 -11.57 22.02 -11.94
CA SER A 303 -12.42 22.15 -10.74
C SER A 303 -11.65 21.92 -9.42
N GLY A 304 -10.31 21.88 -9.47
CA GLY A 304 -9.45 21.73 -8.29
C GLY A 304 -9.10 20.28 -7.94
N ALA A 305 -9.44 19.31 -8.80
CA ALA A 305 -8.87 17.97 -8.71
C ALA A 305 -7.40 17.98 -9.14
N LYS A 306 -6.65 16.96 -8.71
CA LYS A 306 -5.27 16.68 -9.13
C LYS A 306 -5.25 15.37 -9.88
N VAL A 307 -4.62 15.35 -11.06
CA VAL A 307 -4.38 14.10 -11.78
C VAL A 307 -2.92 13.68 -11.63
N PHE A 308 -2.67 12.60 -10.90
CA PHE A 308 -1.35 11.99 -10.81
C PHE A 308 -1.18 10.91 -11.87
N HIS A 309 -0.06 10.96 -12.59
CA HIS A 309 0.27 9.99 -13.62
C HIS A 309 0.91 8.76 -12.99
N ALA A 310 0.40 7.57 -13.34
CA ALA A 310 1.02 6.29 -13.04
C ALA A 310 1.63 5.73 -14.34
N GLY A 311 1.03 4.72 -14.95
CA GLY A 311 1.48 4.14 -16.20
C GLY A 311 1.13 4.98 -17.43
N THR A 312 1.78 6.12 -17.64
CA THR A 312 1.66 6.93 -18.86
C THR A 312 3.01 7.09 -19.58
N ALA A 313 2.95 7.41 -20.86
CA ALA A 313 4.11 7.81 -21.66
C ALA A 313 3.72 8.89 -22.67
N LEU A 314 4.71 9.53 -23.28
CA LEU A 314 4.51 10.36 -24.48
C LEU A 314 4.74 9.50 -25.72
N SER A 315 3.84 9.57 -26.70
CA SER A 315 4.04 8.96 -28.03
C SER A 315 5.13 9.70 -28.82
N SER A 316 5.52 9.15 -29.97
CA SER A 316 6.44 9.81 -30.91
C SER A 316 5.93 11.18 -31.39
N GLU A 317 4.62 11.39 -31.39
CA GLU A 317 3.94 12.63 -31.77
C GLU A 317 3.73 13.57 -30.57
N GLY A 318 4.19 13.19 -29.37
CA GLY A 318 4.04 13.97 -28.14
C GLY A 318 2.68 13.85 -27.46
N ALA A 319 1.81 12.93 -27.90
CA ALA A 319 0.53 12.68 -27.26
C ALA A 319 0.69 11.83 -26.00
N LEU A 320 -0.12 12.11 -24.97
CA LEU A 320 -0.13 11.29 -23.75
C LEU A 320 -0.86 9.98 -24.03
N ILE A 321 -0.24 8.85 -23.69
CA ILE A 321 -0.78 7.51 -23.92
C ILE A 321 -0.68 6.62 -22.67
N ALA A 322 -1.57 5.63 -22.57
CA ALA A 322 -1.52 4.60 -21.55
C ALA A 322 -0.33 3.65 -21.78
N ASN A 323 0.48 3.44 -20.74
CA ASN A 323 1.67 2.58 -20.75
C ASN A 323 1.79 1.68 -19.50
N GLY A 324 0.69 1.42 -18.80
CA GLY A 324 0.66 0.54 -17.64
C GLY A 324 -0.76 0.06 -17.32
N GLY A 325 -0.88 -0.84 -16.34
CA GLY A 325 -2.17 -1.35 -15.90
C GLY A 325 -3.02 -0.27 -15.24
N ARG A 326 -2.47 0.36 -14.20
CA ARG A 326 -3.00 1.61 -13.62
C ARG A 326 -2.37 2.79 -14.34
N VAL A 327 -3.18 3.74 -14.79
CA VAL A 327 -2.75 4.76 -15.75
C VAL A 327 -2.77 6.15 -15.10
N LEU A 328 -3.88 6.53 -14.49
CA LEU A 328 -4.03 7.82 -13.80
C LEU A 328 -4.65 7.61 -12.42
N ASN A 329 -4.39 8.55 -11.53
CA ASN A 329 -5.08 8.71 -10.25
C ASN A 329 -5.74 10.09 -10.25
N VAL A 330 -7.07 10.13 -10.25
CA VAL A 330 -7.85 11.38 -10.23
C VAL A 330 -8.27 11.64 -8.80
N THR A 331 -7.62 12.62 -8.16
CA THR A 331 -7.76 12.88 -6.73
C THR A 331 -8.44 14.22 -6.48
N ALA A 332 -9.46 14.24 -5.62
CA ALA A 332 -10.15 15.47 -5.24
C ALA A 332 -10.32 15.56 -3.72
N LYS A 333 -10.48 16.80 -3.23
CA LYS A 333 -10.80 17.08 -1.82
C LYS A 333 -12.24 17.51 -1.61
N GLY A 334 -12.77 17.23 -0.43
CA GLY A 334 -14.06 17.72 0.05
C GLY A 334 -14.18 17.60 1.57
N GLY A 335 -15.13 18.33 2.16
CA GLY A 335 -15.34 18.28 3.62
C GLY A 335 -15.90 16.94 4.12
N THR A 336 -16.40 16.10 3.21
CA THR A 336 -16.90 14.73 3.48
C THR A 336 -16.41 13.78 2.40
N VAL A 337 -16.45 12.46 2.65
CA VAL A 337 -16.13 11.46 1.62
C VAL A 337 -17.09 11.59 0.45
N ARG A 338 -18.39 11.78 0.70
CA ARG A 338 -19.38 12.02 -0.37
C ARG A 338 -19.00 13.20 -1.28
N ALA A 339 -18.56 14.31 -0.70
CA ALA A 339 -18.18 15.50 -1.46
C ALA A 339 -16.89 15.28 -2.26
N ALA A 340 -15.87 14.64 -1.65
CA ALA A 340 -14.63 14.31 -2.33
C ALA A 340 -14.86 13.31 -3.48
N GLN A 341 -15.69 12.29 -3.24
CA GLN A 341 -16.10 11.27 -4.22
C GLN A 341 -16.79 11.91 -5.43
N ALA A 342 -17.81 12.75 -5.21
CA ALA A 342 -18.54 13.41 -6.28
C ALA A 342 -17.63 14.29 -7.16
N ARG A 343 -16.69 15.01 -6.53
CA ARG A 343 -15.71 15.84 -7.25
C ARG A 343 -14.71 15.01 -8.04
N ALA A 344 -14.20 13.92 -7.45
CA ALA A 344 -13.27 13.02 -8.14
C ALA A 344 -13.93 12.40 -9.38
N TYR A 345 -15.17 11.92 -9.27
CA TYR A 345 -15.89 11.37 -10.42
C TYR A 345 -16.24 12.42 -11.48
N ALA A 346 -16.62 13.64 -11.10
CA ALA A 346 -16.81 14.72 -12.06
C ALA A 346 -15.52 15.02 -12.85
N ALA A 347 -14.35 14.95 -12.19
CA ALA A 347 -13.06 15.11 -12.86
C ALA A 347 -12.70 13.90 -13.74
N VAL A 348 -13.03 12.67 -13.31
CA VAL A 348 -12.90 11.46 -14.13
C VAL A 348 -13.72 11.58 -15.42
N ASP A 349 -14.96 12.05 -15.31
CA ASP A 349 -15.87 12.16 -16.47
C ASP A 349 -15.46 13.27 -17.45
N ALA A 350 -14.59 14.19 -17.03
CA ALA A 350 -13.98 15.21 -17.89
C ALA A 350 -12.76 14.69 -18.69
N LEU A 351 -12.25 13.50 -18.36
CA LEU A 351 -11.14 12.88 -19.09
C LEU A 351 -11.63 12.24 -20.40
N HIS A 352 -10.77 12.27 -21.41
CA HIS A 352 -10.95 11.51 -22.63
C HIS A 352 -9.95 10.36 -22.65
N PHE A 353 -10.40 9.18 -22.20
CA PHE A 353 -9.61 7.96 -22.21
C PHE A 353 -10.52 6.75 -22.51
N SER A 354 -10.80 6.51 -23.79
CA SER A 354 -11.80 5.54 -24.25
C SER A 354 -11.47 4.08 -23.88
N ASP A 355 -10.19 3.77 -23.75
CA ASP A 355 -9.70 2.44 -23.37
C ASP A 355 -9.48 2.31 -21.85
N GLY A 356 -9.88 3.33 -21.10
CA GLY A 356 -9.81 3.37 -19.65
C GLY A 356 -11.10 2.86 -18.98
N PHE A 357 -10.97 2.40 -17.75
CA PHE A 357 -12.09 2.18 -16.85
C PHE A 357 -11.70 2.52 -15.41
N CYS A 358 -12.69 2.72 -14.56
CA CYS A 358 -12.54 2.86 -13.12
C CYS A 358 -13.72 2.20 -12.41
N ARG A 359 -13.57 1.97 -11.10
CA ARG A 359 -14.71 1.71 -10.22
C ARG A 359 -15.55 2.97 -10.05
N ARG A 360 -16.85 2.80 -9.74
CA ARG A 360 -17.80 3.90 -9.49
C ARG A 360 -18.29 3.98 -8.04
N ASP A 361 -17.69 3.21 -7.14
CA ASP A 361 -18.05 3.08 -5.72
C ASP A 361 -16.87 3.29 -4.74
N ILE A 362 -15.75 3.88 -5.17
CA ILE A 362 -14.63 4.20 -4.27
C ILE A 362 -15.12 5.04 -3.08
N GLY A 363 -14.89 4.54 -1.87
CA GLY A 363 -15.31 5.18 -0.61
C GLY A 363 -16.79 4.98 -0.25
N GLN A 364 -17.55 4.18 -1.00
CA GLN A 364 -19.01 4.07 -0.83
C GLN A 364 -19.43 3.64 0.59
N LYS A 365 -18.70 2.72 1.23
CA LYS A 365 -18.98 2.30 2.62
C LYS A 365 -18.99 3.47 3.59
N GLU A 366 -18.04 4.41 3.44
CA GLU A 366 -18.01 5.63 4.27
C GLU A 366 -19.07 6.63 3.85
N VAL A 367 -19.39 6.73 2.56
CA VAL A 367 -20.51 7.57 2.07
C VAL A 367 -21.84 7.14 2.68
N ASP A 368 -22.08 5.83 2.80
CA ASP A 368 -23.27 5.26 3.41
C ASP A 368 -23.26 5.48 4.94
N ARG A 369 -22.09 5.38 5.57
CA ARG A 369 -21.90 5.70 7.00
C ARG A 369 -22.20 7.17 7.29
N GLU A 370 -21.73 8.10 6.46
CA GLU A 370 -22.04 9.53 6.55
C GLU A 370 -23.54 9.82 6.39
N ALA A 371 -24.29 8.99 5.67
CA ALA A 371 -25.74 9.11 5.51
C ALA A 371 -26.55 8.40 6.61
N GLY A 372 -25.91 7.61 7.48
CA GLY A 372 -26.60 6.77 8.46
C GLY A 372 -27.30 5.56 7.84
N THR A 373 -26.80 5.07 6.71
CA THR A 373 -27.36 3.92 5.96
C THR A 373 -26.42 2.71 5.92
N ALA A 374 -25.33 2.73 6.68
CA ALA A 374 -24.33 1.67 6.76
C ALA A 374 -24.71 0.53 7.71
#